data_AF-A0A4Y7RI61-F1
#
_entry.id   AF-A0A4Y7RI61-F1
#
_cell.length_a   1.000
_cell.length_b   1.000
_cell.length_c   1.000
_cell.angle_alpha   90.00
_cell.angle_beta   90.00
_cell.angle_gamma   90.00
#
_symmetry.space_group_name_H-M   'P 1'
#
loop_
_entity.id
_entity.type
_entity.pdbx_description
1 polymer ?
#
loop_
_entity_poly.entity_id
_entity_poly.type
_entity_poly.pdbx_seq_one_letter_code
_entity_poly.pdbx_strand_id
1 'polypeptide(L)'
;MRAGILLIPFAAAMMIIAPVSGFLSDRYGSRELSSLGLAVSALGLWGLTRLQANTTMGEVIIWLIVMGLGSGFFFSPNTNAIMGAVAPERRGIAAGTRTMMNNAGAVVSIALGLAMTASSMSPEALRGLFAGTHVDMQGIVTAEFILGLHRTFWVSFIISVIATIVALMRGSHNLYTEKAGS
;
A
#
# COMPACT_ATOMS: atom_id res chain seq x y z
N MET A 1 -4.41 -19.68 11.84
CA MET A 1 -2.94 -19.47 11.82
C MET A 1 -2.31 -19.40 10.41
N ARG A 2 -2.93 -19.91 9.34
CA ARG A 2 -2.35 -19.84 7.98
C ARG A 2 -2.41 -18.44 7.32
N ALA A 3 -3.43 -17.64 7.61
CA ALA A 3 -3.58 -16.30 7.00
C ALA A 3 -2.52 -15.27 7.43
N GLY A 4 -2.01 -15.35 8.67
CA GLY A 4 -0.95 -14.44 9.13
C GLY A 4 0.40 -14.69 8.46
N ILE A 5 0.69 -15.96 8.12
CA ILE A 5 1.92 -16.34 7.41
C ILE A 5 1.95 -15.75 5.99
N LEU A 6 0.78 -15.56 5.37
CA LEU A 6 0.67 -14.94 4.06
C LEU A 6 1.08 -13.47 4.02
N LEU A 7 1.15 -12.78 5.16
CA LEU A 7 1.61 -11.39 5.22
C LEU A 7 3.15 -11.29 5.29
N ILE A 8 3.83 -12.40 5.59
CA ILE A 8 5.30 -12.44 5.73
C ILE A 8 6.02 -12.09 4.42
N PRO A 9 5.64 -12.63 3.24
CA PRO A 9 6.30 -12.27 1.98
C PRO A 9 6.26 -10.77 1.68
N PHE A 10 5.13 -10.11 1.95
CA PHE A 10 5.02 -8.66 1.80
C PHE A 10 5.99 -7.92 2.73
N ALA A 11 5.97 -8.23 4.03
CA ALA A 11 6.84 -7.58 5.01
C ALA A 11 8.32 -7.85 4.74
N ALA A 12 8.68 -9.07 4.36
CA ALA A 12 10.03 -9.47 4.02
C ALA A 12 10.54 -8.71 2.78
N ALA A 13 9.74 -8.63 1.71
CA ALA A 13 10.10 -7.89 0.50
C ALA A 13 10.33 -6.40 0.81
N MET A 14 9.44 -5.79 1.59
CA MET A 14 9.57 -4.39 2.02
C MET A 14 10.83 -4.16 2.86
N MET A 15 11.11 -5.06 3.81
CA MET A 15 12.29 -4.98 4.68
C MET A 15 13.60 -5.10 3.87
N ILE A 16 13.65 -6.01 2.90
CA ILE A 16 14.84 -6.24 2.07
C ILE A 16 15.10 -5.06 1.14
N ILE A 17 14.05 -4.47 0.55
CA ILE A 17 14.22 -3.40 -0.44
C ILE A 17 14.44 -2.01 0.21
N ALA A 18 14.03 -1.83 1.47
CA ALA A 18 14.09 -0.53 2.15
C ALA A 18 15.52 0.06 2.20
N PRO A 19 16.59 -0.68 2.57
CA PRO A 19 17.96 -0.16 2.51
C PRO A 19 18.42 0.19 1.09
N VAL A 20 18.08 -0.66 0.12
CA VAL A 20 18.45 -0.47 -1.30
C VAL A 20 17.79 0.79 -1.84
N SER A 21 16.52 1.01 -1.52
CA SER A 21 15.79 2.22 -1.93
C SER A 21 16.34 3.49 -1.29
N GLY A 22 16.83 3.42 -0.04
CA GLY A 22 17.51 4.53 0.63
C GLY A 22 18.82 4.89 -0.08
N PHE A 23 19.66 3.89 -0.35
CA PHE A 23 20.91 4.09 -1.11
C PHE A 23 20.67 4.67 -2.51
N LEU A 24 19.69 4.13 -3.24
CA LEU A 24 19.34 4.63 -4.57
C LEU A 24 18.77 6.06 -4.50
N SER A 25 18.04 6.39 -3.43
CA SER A 25 17.48 7.73 -3.20
C SER A 25 18.55 8.81 -3.17
N ASP A 26 19.67 8.53 -2.51
CA ASP A 26 20.76 9.48 -2.37
C ASP A 26 21.45 9.76 -3.71
N ARG A 27 21.38 8.81 -4.65
CA ARG A 27 21.99 8.89 -5.98
C ARG A 27 21.07 9.44 -7.08
N TYR A 28 19.81 9.01 -7.10
CA TYR A 28 18.87 9.29 -8.19
C TYR A 28 17.76 10.29 -7.82
N GLY A 29 17.70 10.72 -6.57
CA GLY A 29 16.66 11.60 -6.07
C GLY A 29 15.49 10.82 -5.46
N SER A 30 15.02 11.29 -4.32
CA SER A 30 13.93 10.66 -3.57
C SER A 30 12.60 10.67 -4.31
N ARG A 31 12.35 11.66 -5.17
CA ARG A 31 11.04 11.86 -5.78
C ARG A 31 10.74 10.82 -6.86
N GLU A 32 11.69 10.63 -7.77
CA GLU A 32 11.60 9.74 -8.91
C GLU A 32 11.44 8.29 -8.42
N LEU A 33 12.25 7.92 -7.43
CA LEU A 33 12.18 6.60 -6.79
C LEU A 33 10.89 6.38 -6.01
N SER A 34 10.39 7.39 -5.28
CA SER A 34 9.10 7.28 -4.60
C SER A 34 7.96 7.06 -5.60
N SER A 35 7.98 7.78 -6.73
CA SER A 35 6.95 7.66 -7.77
C SER A 35 7.00 6.30 -8.46
N LEU A 36 8.21 5.78 -8.73
CA LEU A 36 8.41 4.42 -9.22
C LEU A 36 7.87 3.37 -8.23
N GLY A 37 8.16 3.55 -6.93
CA GLY A 37 7.64 2.67 -5.88
C GLY A 37 6.11 2.60 -5.87
N LEU A 38 5.43 3.74 -6.01
CA LEU A 38 3.97 3.79 -6.14
C LEU A 38 3.47 3.05 -7.39
N ALA A 39 4.14 3.20 -8.53
CA ALA A 39 3.76 2.49 -9.75
C ALA A 39 3.91 0.96 -9.59
N VAL A 40 4.98 0.50 -8.92
CA VAL A 40 5.18 -0.92 -8.62
C VAL A 40 4.14 -1.43 -7.63
N SER A 41 3.78 -0.65 -6.61
CA SER A 41 2.69 -0.99 -5.69
C SER A 41 1.34 -1.09 -6.40
N ALA A 42 1.06 -0.18 -7.33
CA ALA A 42 -0.14 -0.23 -8.17
C ALA A 42 -0.17 -1.51 -9.01
N LEU A 43 0.97 -1.94 -9.58
CA LEU A 43 1.06 -3.20 -10.31
C LEU A 43 0.78 -4.41 -9.40
N GLY A 44 1.30 -4.41 -8.17
CA GLY A 44 0.98 -5.44 -7.17
C GLY A 44 -0.52 -5.49 -6.84
N LEU A 45 -1.13 -4.34 -6.59
CA LEU A 45 -2.58 -4.21 -6.35
C LEU A 45 -3.40 -4.71 -7.53
N TRP A 46 -3.00 -4.36 -8.76
CA TRP A 46 -3.63 -4.87 -9.98
C TRP A 46 -3.56 -6.38 -10.07
N GLY A 47 -2.42 -6.99 -9.74
CA GLY A 47 -2.30 -8.44 -9.65
C GLY A 47 -3.28 -9.06 -8.66
N LEU A 48 -3.46 -8.42 -7.50
CA LEU A 48 -4.43 -8.85 -6.48
C LEU A 48 -5.89 -8.74 -6.95
N THR A 49 -6.22 -7.84 -7.88
CA THR A 49 -7.57 -7.79 -8.48
C THR A 49 -7.96 -9.04 -9.26
N ARG A 50 -6.98 -9.87 -9.64
CA ARG A 50 -7.19 -11.07 -10.46
C ARG A 50 -7.40 -12.34 -9.64
N LEU A 51 -7.27 -12.27 -8.31
CA LEU A 51 -7.33 -13.44 -7.44
C LEU A 51 -8.73 -14.06 -7.40
N GLN A 52 -8.91 -15.23 -8.00
CA GLN A 52 -10.14 -16.02 -7.93
C GLN A 52 -10.06 -17.11 -6.85
N ALA A 53 -11.18 -17.79 -6.58
CA ALA A 53 -11.27 -18.85 -5.56
C ALA A 53 -10.28 -20.02 -5.79
N ASN A 54 -9.87 -20.26 -7.03
CA ASN A 54 -8.94 -21.30 -7.44
C ASN A 54 -7.49 -20.82 -7.60
N THR A 55 -7.18 -19.59 -7.17
CA THR A 55 -5.82 -19.04 -7.35
C THR A 55 -4.80 -19.81 -6.53
N THR A 56 -3.66 -20.09 -7.15
CA THR A 56 -2.58 -20.79 -6.46
C THR A 56 -1.96 -19.90 -5.38
N MET A 57 -1.48 -20.53 -4.31
CA MET A 57 -0.76 -19.84 -3.24
C MET A 57 0.47 -19.09 -3.76
N GLY A 58 1.16 -19.64 -4.76
CA GLY A 58 2.35 -19.02 -5.37
C GLY A 58 2.04 -17.69 -6.03
N GLU A 59 0.92 -17.58 -6.73
CA GLU A 59 0.51 -16.34 -7.40
C GLU A 59 0.20 -15.23 -6.38
N VAL A 60 -0.50 -15.56 -5.29
CA VAL A 60 -0.74 -14.62 -4.17
C VAL A 60 0.57 -14.11 -3.59
N ILE A 61 1.53 -15.02 -3.35
CA ILE A 61 2.85 -14.68 -2.80
C ILE A 61 3.60 -13.74 -3.73
N ILE A 62 3.59 -13.99 -5.04
CA ILE A 62 4.26 -13.15 -6.03
C ILE A 62 3.70 -11.72 -5.99
N TRP A 63 2.37 -11.57 -6.01
CA TRP A 63 1.77 -10.24 -5.99
C TRP A 63 2.00 -9.49 -4.67
N LEU A 64 2.02 -10.20 -3.54
CA LEU A 64 2.39 -9.63 -2.24
C LEU A 64 3.86 -9.19 -2.18
N ILE A 65 4.77 -9.96 -2.79
CA ILE A 65 6.18 -9.55 -2.93
C ILE A 65 6.28 -8.29 -3.78
N VAL A 66 5.63 -8.25 -4.95
CA VAL A 66 5.63 -7.06 -5.83
C VAL A 66 5.10 -5.83 -5.08
N MET A 67 3.98 -5.97 -4.36
CA MET A 67 3.42 -4.88 -3.55
C MET A 67 4.36 -4.45 -2.42
N GLY A 68 5.06 -5.39 -1.77
CA GLY A 68 6.04 -5.11 -0.72
C GLY A 68 7.28 -4.39 -1.25
N LEU A 69 7.78 -4.80 -2.42
CA LEU A 69 8.88 -4.14 -3.11
C LEU A 69 8.53 -2.68 -3.47
N GLY A 70 7.36 -2.46 -4.09
CA GLY A 70 6.89 -1.11 -4.42
C GLY A 70 6.72 -0.24 -3.18
N SER A 71 6.15 -0.80 -2.12
CA SER A 71 5.93 -0.09 -0.85
C SER A 71 7.25 0.32 -0.20
N GLY A 72 8.27 -0.55 -0.19
CA GLY A 72 9.59 -0.20 0.33
C GLY A 72 10.29 0.88 -0.51
N PHE A 73 10.20 0.79 -1.85
CA PHE A 73 10.69 1.84 -2.76
C PHE A 73 9.96 3.18 -2.61
N PHE A 74 8.74 3.20 -2.09
CA PHE A 74 8.03 4.42 -1.77
C PHE A 74 8.41 4.97 -0.40
N PHE A 75 8.26 4.18 0.66
CA PHE A 75 8.33 4.66 2.03
C PHE A 75 9.68 5.26 2.41
N SER A 76 10.79 4.61 2.04
CA SER A 76 12.13 5.04 2.42
C SER A 76 12.53 6.40 1.81
N PRO A 77 12.57 6.56 0.47
CA PRO A 77 12.87 7.86 -0.14
C PRO A 77 11.84 8.94 0.19
N ASN A 78 10.55 8.60 0.30
CA ASN A 78 9.53 9.58 0.64
C ASN A 78 9.78 10.18 2.04
N THR A 79 10.18 9.34 2.99
CA THR A 79 10.52 9.79 4.35
C THR A 79 11.75 10.69 4.33
N ASN A 80 12.79 10.29 3.59
CA ASN A 80 14.01 11.09 3.46
C ASN A 80 13.72 12.46 2.84
N ALA A 81 12.88 12.54 1.80
CA ALA A 81 12.48 13.80 1.17
C ALA A 81 11.75 14.73 2.15
N ILE A 82 10.77 14.21 2.91
CA ILE A 82 10.02 14.99 3.90
C ILE A 82 10.95 15.51 5.00
N MET A 83 11.82 14.64 5.52
CA MET A 83 12.72 14.98 6.63
C MET A 83 13.90 15.86 6.19
N GLY A 84 14.31 15.78 4.92
CA GLY A 84 15.33 16.63 4.32
C GLY A 84 14.85 18.06 4.05
N ALA A 85 13.54 18.25 3.81
CA ALA A 85 12.94 19.56 3.56
C ALA A 85 12.68 20.39 4.83
N VAL A 86 12.83 19.81 6.02
CA VAL A 86 12.56 20.47 7.30
C VAL A 86 13.84 20.74 8.09
N ALA A 87 13.90 21.90 8.74
CA ALA A 87 15.01 22.26 9.63
C ALA A 87 15.18 21.21 10.76
N PRO A 88 16.42 20.90 11.19
CA PRO A 88 16.70 19.86 12.18
C PRO A 88 15.86 19.96 13.46
N GLU A 89 15.61 21.17 13.95
CA GLU A 89 14.88 21.46 15.20
C GLU A 89 13.38 21.14 15.07
N ARG A 90 12.86 21.09 13.84
CA ARG A 90 11.44 20.80 13.54
C ARG A 90 11.21 19.36 13.07
N ARG A 91 12.26 18.55 12.95
CA ARG A 91 12.16 17.15 12.51
C ARG A 91 11.24 16.30 13.38
N GLY A 92 11.23 16.53 14.70
CA GLY A 92 10.30 15.85 15.61
C GLY A 92 8.83 16.11 15.28
N ILE A 93 8.48 17.37 15.02
CA ILE A 93 7.13 17.78 14.61
C ILE A 93 6.79 17.15 13.25
N ALA A 94 7.68 17.25 12.27
CA ALA A 94 7.46 16.69 10.93
C ALA A 94 7.26 15.16 10.95
N ALA A 95 8.08 14.43 11.71
CA ALA A 95 7.96 12.99 11.87
C ALA A 95 6.65 12.60 12.57
N GLY A 96 6.25 13.35 13.60
CA GLY A 96 4.98 13.18 14.30
C GLY A 96 3.78 13.40 13.38
N THR A 97 3.75 14.53 12.66
CA THR A 97 2.69 14.83 11.67
C THR A 97 2.61 13.76 10.59
N ARG A 98 3.75 13.33 10.03
CA ARG A 98 3.79 12.25 9.03
C ARG A 98 3.20 10.96 9.57
N THR A 99 3.60 10.56 10.78
CA THR A 99 3.11 9.33 11.42
C THR A 99 1.61 9.41 11.68
N MET A 100 1.12 10.56 12.17
CA MET A 100 -0.31 10.81 12.36
C MET A 100 -1.07 10.69 11.04
N MET A 101 -0.59 11.30 9.96
CA MET A 101 -1.23 11.21 8.63
C MET A 101 -1.26 9.78 8.12
N ASN A 102 -0.17 9.02 8.28
CA ASN A 102 -0.12 7.60 7.90
C ASN A 102 -1.12 6.76 8.69
N ASN A 103 -1.20 6.95 10.01
CA ASN A 103 -2.12 6.21 10.87
C ASN A 103 -3.58 6.56 10.54
N ALA A 104 -3.89 7.84 10.33
CA ALA A 104 -5.22 8.27 9.91
C ALA A 104 -5.61 7.66 8.56
N GLY A 105 -4.69 7.70 7.59
CA GLY A 105 -4.88 7.06 6.28
C GLY A 105 -5.10 5.55 6.38
N ALA A 106 -4.33 4.86 7.23
CA ALA A 106 -4.48 3.43 7.46
C ALA A 106 -5.85 3.09 8.05
N VAL A 107 -6.29 3.82 9.07
CA VAL A 107 -7.62 3.62 9.69
C VAL A 107 -8.74 3.84 8.67
N VAL A 108 -8.68 4.91 7.89
CA VAL A 108 -9.66 5.20 6.83
C VAL A 108 -9.66 4.09 5.77
N SER A 109 -8.47 3.65 5.32
CA SER A 109 -8.34 2.58 4.33
C SER A 109 -8.92 1.25 4.83
N ILE A 110 -8.64 0.88 6.09
CA ILE A 110 -9.17 -0.35 6.69
C ILE A 110 -10.69 -0.27 6.80
N ALA A 111 -11.22 0.86 7.29
CA ALA A 111 -12.67 1.05 7.43
C ALA A 111 -13.39 0.98 6.08
N LEU A 112 -12.87 1.65 5.05
CA LEU A 112 -13.43 1.60 3.70
C LEU A 112 -13.33 0.19 3.09
N GLY A 113 -12.18 -0.48 3.23
CA GLY A 113 -12.01 -1.85 2.72
C GLY A 113 -12.98 -2.84 3.37
N LEU A 114 -13.15 -2.75 4.69
CA LEU A 114 -14.12 -3.57 5.41
C LEU A 114 -15.56 -3.24 4.99
N ALA A 115 -15.92 -1.96 4.89
CA ALA A 115 -17.25 -1.54 4.48
C ALA A 115 -17.59 -1.98 3.05
N MET A 116 -16.65 -1.84 2.10
CA MET A 116 -16.83 -2.29 0.71
C MET A 116 -16.98 -3.81 0.64
N THR A 117 -16.16 -4.56 1.37
CA THR A 117 -16.26 -6.02 1.41
C THR A 117 -17.55 -6.47 2.09
N ALA A 118 -17.96 -5.83 3.18
CA ALA A 118 -19.19 -6.17 3.90
C ALA A 118 -20.46 -5.83 3.10
N SER A 119 -20.45 -4.71 2.36
CA SER A 119 -21.60 -4.28 1.54
C SER A 119 -21.93 -5.19 0.35
N SER A 120 -21.06 -6.15 0.05
CA SER A 120 -21.28 -7.17 -0.99
C SER A 120 -21.76 -8.49 -0.44
N MET A 121 -21.96 -8.58 0.88
CA MET A 121 -22.42 -9.76 1.59
C MET A 121 -23.84 -9.56 2.13
N SER A 122 -24.64 -10.62 2.13
CA SER A 122 -25.94 -10.63 2.82
C SER A 122 -25.78 -10.50 4.35
N PRO A 123 -26.79 -9.97 5.08
CA PRO A 123 -26.77 -9.91 6.54
C PRO A 123 -26.52 -11.28 7.21
N GLU A 124 -27.03 -12.35 6.60
CA GLU A 124 -26.84 -13.73 7.03
C GLU A 124 -25.39 -14.17 6.84
N ALA A 125 -24.78 -13.85 5.68
CA ALA A 125 -23.38 -14.12 5.40
C ALA A 125 -22.43 -13.38 6.36
N LEU A 126 -22.73 -12.12 6.68
CA LEU A 126 -21.97 -11.34 7.66
C LEU A 126 -22.06 -11.96 9.05
N ARG A 127 -23.27 -12.31 9.51
CA ARG A 127 -23.47 -12.98 10.80
C ARG A 127 -22.73 -14.30 10.87
N GLY A 128 -22.78 -15.12 9.81
CA GLY A 128 -22.04 -16.37 9.71
C GLY A 128 -20.53 -16.19 9.77
N LEU A 129 -20.00 -15.15 9.09
CA LEU A 129 -18.57 -14.80 9.13
C LEU A 129 -18.12 -14.43 10.55
N PHE A 130 -18.89 -13.61 11.27
CA PHE A 130 -18.54 -13.13 12.61
C PHE A 130 -18.81 -14.16 13.72
N ALA A 131 -19.82 -15.01 13.56
CA ALA A 131 -20.14 -16.06 14.52
C ALA A 131 -19.16 -17.25 14.48
N GLY A 132 -18.26 -17.30 13.49
CA GLY A 132 -17.33 -18.40 13.30
C GLY A 132 -18.00 -19.72 12.91
N THR A 133 -19.31 -19.70 12.65
CA THR A 133 -20.08 -20.82 12.13
C THR A 133 -19.82 -20.88 10.63
N HIS A 134 -18.88 -21.72 10.22
CA HIS A 134 -18.60 -21.98 8.81
C HIS A 134 -19.91 -22.11 8.02
N VAL A 135 -20.15 -21.14 7.12
CA VAL A 135 -21.35 -21.16 6.28
C VAL A 135 -21.24 -22.38 5.39
N ASP A 136 -22.26 -23.22 5.54
CA ASP A 136 -22.36 -24.57 5.03
C ASP A 136 -22.01 -24.69 3.54
N MET A 137 -21.64 -25.90 3.13
CA MET A 137 -21.00 -26.34 1.88
C MET A 137 -21.72 -25.99 0.55
N GLN A 138 -22.04 -24.71 0.30
CA GLN A 138 -22.67 -24.22 -0.93
C GLN A 138 -21.94 -23.05 -1.62
N GLY A 139 -20.83 -22.55 -1.05
CA GLY A 139 -19.94 -21.59 -1.73
C GLY A 139 -20.46 -20.16 -1.92
N ILE A 140 -21.70 -19.86 -1.52
CA ILE A 140 -22.35 -18.54 -1.69
C ILE A 140 -21.62 -17.44 -0.90
N VAL A 141 -21.29 -17.68 0.37
CA VAL A 141 -20.62 -16.67 1.22
C VAL A 141 -19.17 -16.43 0.80
N THR A 142 -18.49 -17.46 0.29
CA THR A 142 -17.15 -17.32 -0.27
C THR A 142 -17.19 -16.48 -1.55
N ALA A 143 -18.19 -16.68 -2.40
CA ALA A 143 -18.37 -15.91 -3.62
C ALA A 143 -18.71 -14.43 -3.35
N GLU A 144 -19.67 -14.16 -2.45
CA GLU A 144 -20.04 -12.80 -2.03
C GLU A 144 -18.84 -12.05 -1.44
N PHE A 145 -18.06 -12.72 -0.58
CA PHE A 145 -16.84 -12.15 -0.02
C PHE A 145 -15.76 -11.87 -1.07
N ILE A 146 -15.52 -12.80 -2.00
CA ILE A 146 -14.52 -12.62 -3.08
C ILE A 146 -14.90 -11.42 -3.96
N LEU A 147 -16.19 -11.25 -4.28
CA LEU A 147 -16.65 -10.09 -5.05
C LEU A 147 -16.37 -8.77 -4.32
N GLY A 148 -16.60 -8.72 -3.01
CA GLY A 148 -16.27 -7.58 -2.17
C GLY A 148 -14.79 -7.26 -2.11
N LEU A 149 -13.97 -8.31 -2.00
CA LEU A 149 -12.53 -8.20 -1.99
C LEU A 149 -12.00 -7.66 -3.34
N HIS A 150 -12.54 -8.14 -4.46
CA HIS A 150 -12.21 -7.62 -5.80
C HIS A 150 -12.56 -6.14 -5.96
N ARG A 151 -13.75 -5.71 -5.52
CA ARG A 151 -14.12 -4.29 -5.54
C ARG A 151 -13.16 -3.45 -4.72
N THR A 152 -12.80 -3.93 -3.54
CA THR A 152 -11.83 -3.26 -2.67
C THR A 152 -10.47 -3.11 -3.36
N PHE A 153 -9.94 -4.19 -3.96
CA PHE A 153 -8.66 -4.12 -4.67
C PHE A 153 -8.71 -3.19 -5.88
N TRP A 154 -9.80 -3.16 -6.65
CA TRP A 154 -9.95 -2.22 -7.76
C TRP A 154 -9.95 -0.76 -7.30
N VAL A 155 -10.67 -0.46 -6.23
CA VAL A 155 -10.68 0.89 -5.64
C VAL A 155 -9.28 1.27 -5.15
N SER A 156 -8.60 0.39 -4.42
CA SER A 156 -7.22 0.61 -3.98
C SER A 156 -6.26 0.80 -5.15
N PHE A 157 -6.42 0.04 -6.23
CA PHE A 157 -5.63 0.18 -7.46
C PHE A 157 -5.85 1.56 -8.10
N ILE A 158 -7.10 1.98 -8.29
CA ILE A 158 -7.42 3.30 -8.87
C ILE A 158 -6.84 4.42 -8.01
N ILE A 159 -7.02 4.35 -6.68
CA ILE A 159 -6.43 5.32 -5.75
C ILE A 159 -4.91 5.36 -5.89
N SER A 160 -4.26 4.19 -5.99
CA SER A 160 -2.80 4.09 -6.15
C SER A 160 -2.33 4.65 -7.49
N VAL A 161 -3.07 4.46 -8.57
CA VAL A 161 -2.78 5.06 -9.89
C VAL A 161 -2.90 6.58 -9.83
N ILE A 162 -3.96 7.11 -9.22
CA ILE A 162 -4.13 8.56 -9.01
C ILE A 162 -2.98 9.11 -8.17
N ALA A 163 -2.63 8.43 -7.08
CA ALA A 163 -1.50 8.83 -6.24
C ALA A 163 -0.17 8.82 -7.00
N THR A 164 0.03 7.84 -7.90
CA THR A 164 1.21 7.77 -8.78
C THR A 164 1.25 8.97 -9.73
N ILE A 165 0.13 9.31 -10.39
CA ILE A 165 0.04 10.48 -11.28
C ILE A 165 0.33 11.76 -10.51
N VAL A 166 -0.30 11.94 -9.34
CA VAL A 166 -0.06 13.11 -8.47
C VAL A 166 1.40 13.19 -8.02
N ALA A 167 2.03 12.06 -7.70
CA ALA A 167 3.45 12.02 -7.33
C ALA A 167 4.35 12.47 -8.49
N LEU A 168 4.05 12.04 -9.72
CA LEU A 168 4.76 12.47 -10.92
C LEU A 168 4.59 13.96 -11.21
N MET A 169 3.42 14.55 -10.92
CA MET A 169 3.14 15.98 -11.13
C MET A 169 3.91 16.94 -10.21
N ARG A 170 4.46 16.48 -9.08
CA ARG A 170 5.15 17.36 -8.11
C ARG A 170 6.44 17.95 -8.69
N GLY A 171 6.49 19.16 -9.28
CA GLY A 171 7.69 19.72 -9.95
C GLY A 171 9.05 19.52 -9.24
N SER A 172 10.14 19.40 -10.00
CA SER A 172 11.50 19.17 -9.48
C SER A 172 11.96 20.37 -8.66
N HIS A 173 12.27 20.16 -7.38
CA HIS A 173 12.69 21.23 -6.48
C HIS A 173 14.15 21.64 -6.74
N ASN A 174 14.42 22.29 -7.87
CA ASN A 174 15.71 22.92 -8.21
C ASN A 174 15.92 24.27 -7.49
N LEU A 175 15.31 24.51 -6.32
CA LEU A 175 15.23 25.86 -5.73
C LEU A 175 16.20 26.14 -4.56
N TYR A 176 17.24 25.32 -4.35
CA TYR A 176 18.22 25.59 -3.28
C TYR A 176 19.63 25.97 -3.77
N THR A 177 19.91 25.84 -5.07
CA THR A 177 21.20 26.26 -5.64
C THR A 177 21.28 27.75 -5.98
N GLU A 178 20.17 28.51 -5.92
CA GLU A 178 20.16 29.92 -6.34
C GLU A 178 20.29 30.93 -5.17
N LYS A 179 20.13 30.51 -3.91
CA LYS A 179 20.20 31.42 -2.74
C LYS A 179 21.48 31.34 -1.90
N ALA A 180 22.45 30.50 -2.29
CA ALA A 180 23.75 30.42 -1.63
C ALA A 180 24.86 31.19 -2.38
N GLY A 181 24.51 31.95 -3.42
CA GLY A 181 25.45 32.63 -4.31
C GLY A 181 25.16 34.11 -4.58
N SER A 182 24.42 34.80 -3.69
CA SER A 182 24.22 36.26 -3.76
C SER A 182 24.50 36.92 -2.44
#